data_AF-A0A848SGG5-F1
#
_entry.id   AF-A0A848SGG5-F1
#
_cell.length_a   1.000
_cell.length_b   1.000
_cell.length_c   1.000
_cell.angle_alpha   90.00
_cell.angle_beta   90.00
_cell.angle_gamma   90.00
#
_symmetry.space_group_name_H-M   'P 1'
#
loop_
_entity.id
_entity.type
_entity.pdbx_description
1 polymer ?
#
loop_
_entity_poly.entity_id
_entity_poly.type
_entity_poly.pdbx_seq_one_letter_code
_entity_poly.pdbx_strand_id
1 'polypeptide(L)'
;MGQGALSMKKYTWPILTFLAVCLAGWGGRQAIGTVYGEAEASALLEALARAGLYLGSAIATAATTTLALMLTLIGMIRRMDKDFDDGVYGRVNLIARLATASLMLSLIVLMAYTLPVGEFDELPGNWYGTLYEVLYASTIIMVALLAATVAVLYQTVHKVIASITPGDQV
;
A
#
# COMPACT_ATOMS: atom_id res chain seq x y z
N MET A 1 32.48 12.68 -5.23
CA MET A 1 31.37 12.09 -4.44
C MET A 1 30.11 12.90 -4.72
N GLY A 2 29.24 12.48 -5.65
CA GLY A 2 28.15 13.37 -6.11
C GLY A 2 27.00 12.74 -6.89
N GLN A 3 26.89 11.40 -6.93
CA GLN A 3 25.77 10.72 -7.62
C GLN A 3 24.71 10.14 -6.66
N GLY A 4 24.98 10.06 -5.35
CA GLY A 4 24.02 9.52 -4.37
C GLY A 4 22.87 10.47 -4.00
N ALA A 5 23.10 11.79 -4.07
CA ALA A 5 22.14 12.79 -3.57
C ALA A 5 20.97 13.07 -4.54
N LEU A 6 21.15 12.87 -5.85
CA LEU A 6 20.11 13.13 -6.85
C LEU A 6 19.05 12.00 -6.94
N SER A 7 19.42 10.77 -6.58
CA SER A 7 18.48 9.63 -6.54
C SER A 7 17.46 9.75 -5.40
N MET A 8 17.90 10.29 -4.25
CA MET A 8 17.08 10.43 -3.04
C MET A 8 15.86 11.35 -3.25
N LYS A 9 15.96 12.37 -4.11
CA LYS A 9 14.85 13.33 -4.36
C LYS A 9 13.70 12.72 -5.19
N LYS A 10 13.94 11.60 -5.91
CA LYS A 10 12.95 10.95 -6.78
C LYS A 10 11.97 10.05 -6.01
N TYR A 11 12.36 9.56 -4.83
CA TYR A 11 11.58 8.62 -4.00
C TYR A 11 11.08 9.22 -2.68
N THR A 12 11.45 10.46 -2.34
CA THR A 12 11.06 11.08 -1.06
C THR A 12 9.56 11.16 -0.88
N TRP A 13 8.81 11.54 -1.92
CA TRP A 13 7.37 11.70 -1.82
C TRP A 13 6.58 10.42 -1.49
N PRO A 14 6.77 9.28 -2.19
CA PRO A 14 6.08 8.05 -1.82
C PRO A 14 6.52 7.50 -0.46
N ILE A 15 7.77 7.74 -0.05
CA ILE A 15 8.24 7.37 1.29
C ILE A 15 7.55 8.23 2.35
N LEU A 16 7.42 9.54 2.10
CA LEU A 16 6.72 10.45 3.00
C LEU A 16 5.24 10.09 3.14
N THR A 17 4.54 9.77 2.04
CA THR A 17 3.13 9.36 2.12
C THR A 17 2.98 8.02 2.83
N PHE A 18 3.87 7.05 2.58
CA PHE A 18 3.91 5.79 3.31
C PHE A 18 4.09 6.03 4.82
N LEU A 19 5.10 6.80 5.21
CA LEU A 19 5.39 7.09 6.61
C LEU A 19 4.27 7.89 7.28
N ALA A 20 3.67 8.85 6.59
CA ALA A 20 2.55 9.62 7.12
C ALA A 20 1.34 8.73 7.44
N VAL A 21 1.00 7.78 6.56
CA VAL A 21 -0.08 6.81 6.80
C VAL A 21 0.28 5.86 7.94
N CYS A 22 1.52 5.37 7.99
CA CYS A 22 1.97 4.53 9.10
C CYS A 22 1.90 5.27 10.45
N LEU A 23 2.33 6.53 10.50
CA LEU A 23 2.26 7.37 11.70
C LEU A 23 0.81 7.66 12.10
N ALA A 24 -0.07 7.90 11.13
CA ALA A 24 -1.50 8.09 11.41
C ALA A 24 -2.15 6.82 11.98
N GLY A 25 -1.85 5.65 11.40
CA GLY A 25 -2.33 4.37 11.91
C GLY A 25 -1.79 4.05 13.31
N TRP A 26 -0.50 4.28 13.54
CA TRP A 26 0.11 4.12 14.86
C TRP A 26 -0.48 5.10 15.89
N GLY A 27 -0.71 6.36 15.51
CA GLY A 27 -1.39 7.34 16.34
C GLY A 27 -2.83 6.95 16.67
N GLY A 28 -3.56 6.39 15.70
CA GLY A 28 -4.89 5.81 15.90
C GLY A 28 -4.88 4.68 16.93
N ARG A 29 -3.89 3.77 16.86
CA ARG A 29 -3.73 2.70 17.85
C ARG A 29 -3.55 3.24 19.27
N GLN A 30 -2.71 4.26 19.42
CA GLN A 30 -2.44 4.90 20.72
C GLN A 30 -3.67 5.63 21.28
N ALA A 31 -4.52 6.20 20.42
CA ALA A 31 -5.73 6.91 20.83
C ALA A 31 -6.85 5.98 21.32
N ILE A 32 -6.92 4.74 20.82
CA ILE A 32 -7.96 3.76 21.19
C ILE A 32 -7.66 3.12 22.56
N GLY A 33 -6.42 3.16 23.05
CA GLY A 33 -6.04 2.56 24.33
C GLY A 33 -5.83 1.04 24.27
N THR A 34 -5.61 0.40 25.41
CA THR A 34 -5.39 -1.06 25.50
C THR A 34 -6.71 -1.82 25.53
N VAL A 35 -6.75 -2.98 24.86
CA VAL A 35 -7.91 -3.88 24.85
C VAL A 35 -8.06 -4.53 26.25
N TYR A 36 -9.24 -4.47 26.88
CA TYR A 36 -9.48 -5.02 28.22
C TYR A 36 -10.37 -6.27 28.16
N GLY A 37 -9.75 -7.45 28.22
CA GLY A 37 -10.44 -8.74 28.36
C GLY A 37 -10.57 -9.53 27.04
N GLU A 38 -10.56 -10.86 27.16
CA GLU A 38 -10.53 -11.78 26.01
C GLU A 38 -11.77 -11.67 25.12
N ALA A 39 -12.95 -11.45 25.71
CA ALA A 39 -14.21 -11.27 24.97
C ALA A 39 -14.27 -9.95 24.18
N GLU A 40 -13.63 -8.89 24.67
CA GLU A 40 -13.52 -7.62 23.94
C GLU A 40 -12.50 -7.73 22.81
N ALA A 41 -11.39 -8.44 23.06
CA ALA A 41 -10.37 -8.70 22.05
C ALA A 41 -10.89 -9.52 20.86
N SER A 42 -11.70 -10.56 21.11
CA SER A 42 -12.30 -11.36 20.05
C SER A 42 -13.30 -10.55 19.22
N ALA A 43 -14.14 -9.73 19.86
CA ALA A 43 -15.09 -8.85 19.17
C ALA A 43 -14.38 -7.81 18.28
N LEU A 44 -13.32 -7.18 18.79
CA LEU A 44 -12.51 -6.23 18.01
C LEU A 44 -11.79 -6.90 16.84
N LEU A 45 -11.31 -8.13 17.04
CA LEU A 45 -10.65 -8.90 15.99
C LEU A 45 -11.64 -9.33 14.91
N GLU A 46 -12.85 -9.75 15.27
CA GLU A 46 -13.90 -10.08 14.30
C GLU A 46 -14.32 -8.85 13.47
N ALA A 47 -14.48 -7.69 14.13
CA ALA A 47 -14.76 -6.43 13.45
C ALA A 47 -13.62 -6.03 12.50
N LEU A 48 -12.36 -6.16 12.95
CA LEU A 48 -11.17 -5.91 12.16
C LEU A 48 -11.09 -6.86 10.96
N ALA A 49 -11.35 -8.15 11.15
CA ALA A 49 -11.29 -9.16 10.10
C ALA A 49 -12.33 -8.89 9.01
N ARG A 50 -13.57 -8.56 9.39
CA ARG A 50 -14.62 -8.22 8.43
C ARG A 50 -14.25 -7.00 7.57
N ALA A 51 -13.76 -5.93 8.20
CA ALA A 51 -13.28 -4.75 7.47
C ALA A 51 -12.03 -5.06 6.63
N GLY A 52 -11.12 -5.86 7.18
CA GLY A 52 -9.88 -6.29 6.56
C GLY A 52 -10.07 -7.14 5.30
N LEU A 53 -11.07 -8.03 5.29
CA LEU A 53 -11.43 -8.83 4.11
C LEU A 53 -11.90 -7.96 2.94
N TYR A 54 -12.75 -6.96 3.22
CA TYR A 54 -13.20 -6.01 2.22
C TYR A 54 -12.03 -5.16 1.69
N LEU A 55 -11.23 -4.59 2.60
CA LEU A 55 -10.10 -3.76 2.24
C LEU A 55 -9.03 -4.54 1.46
N GLY A 56 -8.70 -5.75 1.90
CA GLY A 56 -7.71 -6.61 1.26
C GLY A 56 -8.11 -7.01 -0.15
N SER A 57 -9.37 -7.37 -0.37
CA SER A 57 -9.86 -7.73 -1.72
C SER A 57 -9.90 -6.52 -2.65
N ALA A 58 -10.28 -5.34 -2.14
CA ALA A 58 -10.21 -4.09 -2.87
C ALA A 58 -8.76 -3.73 -3.28
N ILE A 59 -7.80 -3.85 -2.36
CA ILE A 59 -6.38 -3.58 -2.63
C ILE A 59 -5.80 -4.59 -3.63
N ALA A 60 -6.10 -5.88 -3.47
CA ALA A 60 -5.65 -6.92 -4.39
C ALA A 60 -6.15 -6.65 -5.83
N THR A 61 -7.42 -6.29 -5.95
CA THR A 61 -8.04 -5.94 -7.24
C THR A 61 -7.38 -4.71 -7.85
N ALA A 62 -7.25 -3.62 -7.08
CA ALA A 62 -6.63 -2.38 -7.53
C ALA A 62 -5.15 -2.55 -7.93
N ALA A 63 -4.40 -3.39 -7.20
CA ALA A 63 -3.02 -3.70 -7.53
C ALA A 63 -2.91 -4.48 -8.84
N THR A 64 -3.79 -5.47 -9.06
CA THR A 64 -3.84 -6.26 -10.29
C THR A 64 -4.18 -5.38 -11.50
N THR A 65 -5.18 -4.51 -11.38
CA THR A 65 -5.52 -3.57 -12.47
C THR A 65 -4.40 -2.58 -12.74
N THR A 66 -3.74 -2.07 -11.69
CA THR A 66 -2.58 -1.18 -11.83
C THR A 66 -1.46 -1.86 -12.61
N LEU A 67 -1.12 -3.12 -12.29
CA LEU A 67 -0.10 -3.87 -13.02
C LEU A 67 -0.46 -4.06 -14.50
N ALA A 68 -1.72 -4.41 -14.79
CA ALA A 68 -2.21 -4.54 -16.16
C ALA A 68 -2.13 -3.21 -16.95
N LEU A 69 -2.48 -2.09 -16.31
CA LEU A 69 -2.40 -0.77 -16.92
C LEU A 69 -0.95 -0.32 -17.13
N MET A 70 -0.03 -0.64 -16.21
CA MET A 70 1.40 -0.35 -16.41
C MET A 70 1.97 -1.16 -17.58
N LEU A 71 1.61 -2.44 -17.72
CA LEU A 71 2.04 -3.24 -18.87
C LEU A 71 1.51 -2.66 -20.19
N THR A 72 0.23 -2.26 -20.20
CA THR A 72 -0.40 -1.58 -21.35
C THR A 72 0.34 -0.28 -21.69
N LEU A 73 0.67 0.54 -20.69
CA LEU A 73 1.41 1.78 -20.86
C LEU A 73 2.79 1.54 -21.47
N ILE A 74 3.55 0.55 -20.98
CA ILE A 74 4.85 0.18 -21.54
C ILE A 74 4.70 -0.26 -23.00
N GLY A 75 3.68 -1.06 -23.31
CA GLY A 75 3.38 -1.49 -24.68
C GLY A 75 3.09 -0.31 -25.61
N MET A 76 2.33 0.68 -25.16
CA MET A 76 2.06 1.90 -25.92
C MET A 76 3.31 2.76 -26.12
N ILE A 77 4.06 3.01 -25.04
CA ILE A 77 5.31 3.79 -25.07
C ILE A 77 6.28 3.19 -26.11
N ARG A 78 6.48 1.87 -26.08
CA ARG A 78 7.37 1.17 -27.02
C ARG A 78 6.92 1.29 -28.48
N ARG A 79 5.61 1.44 -28.73
CA ARG A 79 5.04 1.55 -30.09
C ARG A 79 5.08 2.98 -30.63
N MET A 80 5.12 3.99 -29.76
CA MET A 80 5.07 5.40 -30.16
C MET A 80 6.38 5.91 -30.79
N ASP A 81 7.43 5.09 -30.84
CA ASP A 81 8.76 5.40 -31.41
C ASP A 81 9.30 6.78 -30.96
N LYS A 82 8.87 7.20 -29.77
CA LYS A 82 9.30 8.41 -29.07
C LYS A 82 10.18 7.97 -27.91
N ASP A 83 11.38 8.54 -27.84
CA ASP A 83 12.24 8.42 -26.68
C ASP A 83 11.61 9.16 -25.49
N PHE A 84 10.80 8.44 -24.71
CA PHE A 84 10.39 8.92 -23.40
C PHE A 84 11.60 8.89 -22.48
N ASP A 85 11.78 9.95 -21.69
CA ASP A 85 12.84 10.06 -20.68
C ASP A 85 12.86 8.82 -19.77
N ASP A 86 14.05 8.28 -19.49
CA ASP A 86 14.34 7.22 -18.51
C ASP A 86 13.61 7.44 -17.17
N GLY A 87 13.35 8.70 -16.83
CA GLY A 87 12.53 9.09 -15.69
C GLY A 87 11.11 8.50 -15.66
N VAL A 88 10.45 8.34 -16.80
CA VAL A 88 9.10 7.76 -16.90
C VAL A 88 9.16 6.26 -16.70
N TYR A 89 10.08 5.56 -17.37
CA TYR A 89 10.27 4.11 -17.20
C TYR A 89 10.61 3.73 -15.77
N GLY A 90 11.51 4.48 -15.11
CA GLY A 90 11.85 4.24 -13.70
C GLY A 90 10.65 4.39 -12.76
N ARG A 91 9.74 5.32 -13.05
CA ARG A 91 8.51 5.52 -12.25
C ARG A 91 7.48 4.43 -12.50
N VAL A 92 7.29 4.00 -13.74
CA VAL A 92 6.43 2.87 -14.09
C VAL A 92 6.92 1.60 -13.38
N ASN A 93 8.23 1.34 -13.38
CA ASN A 93 8.81 0.22 -12.64
C ASN A 93 8.58 0.33 -11.13
N LEU A 94 8.69 1.53 -10.55
CA LEU A 94 8.37 1.75 -9.13
C LEU A 94 6.90 1.46 -8.82
N ILE A 95 5.97 1.96 -9.64
CA ILE A 95 4.54 1.69 -9.50
C ILE A 95 4.27 0.19 -9.56
N ALA A 96 4.87 -0.52 -10.53
CA ALA A 96 4.72 -1.95 -10.67
C ALA A 96 5.23 -2.69 -9.42
N ARG A 97 6.42 -2.34 -8.90
CA ARG A 97 6.96 -2.95 -7.67
C ARG A 97 6.07 -2.72 -6.45
N LEU A 98 5.55 -1.51 -6.27
CA LEU A 98 4.64 -1.19 -5.17
C LEU A 98 3.32 -1.94 -5.31
N ALA A 99 2.75 -2.00 -6.52
CA ALA A 99 1.53 -2.76 -6.79
C ALA A 99 1.72 -4.26 -6.54
N THR A 100 2.84 -4.86 -6.99
CA THR A 100 3.15 -6.26 -6.68
C THR A 100 3.31 -6.50 -5.18
N ALA A 101 3.99 -5.60 -4.46
CA ALA A 101 4.12 -5.71 -3.00
C ALA A 101 2.75 -5.63 -2.29
N SER A 102 1.91 -4.67 -2.67
CA SER A 102 0.53 -4.53 -2.16
C SER A 102 -0.31 -5.77 -2.46
N LEU A 103 -0.21 -6.32 -3.68
CA LEU A 103 -0.92 -7.53 -4.07
C LEU A 103 -0.51 -8.71 -3.20
N MET A 104 0.80 -9.01 -3.12
CA MET A 104 1.30 -10.12 -2.32
C MET A 104 0.91 -10.00 -0.85
N LEU A 105 1.08 -8.80 -0.26
CA LEU A 105 0.70 -8.56 1.13
C LEU A 105 -0.81 -8.73 1.34
N SER A 106 -1.63 -8.18 0.44
CA SER A 106 -3.08 -8.29 0.54
C SER A 106 -3.57 -9.74 0.50
N LEU A 107 -2.97 -10.59 -0.34
CA LEU A 107 -3.33 -12.01 -0.41
C LEU A 107 -2.96 -12.76 0.87
N ILE A 108 -1.78 -12.50 1.44
CA ILE A 108 -1.34 -13.11 2.69
C ILE A 108 -2.25 -12.69 3.85
N VAL A 109 -2.55 -11.40 3.93
CA VAL A 109 -3.36 -10.83 5.01
C VAL A 109 -4.84 -11.23 4.88
N LEU A 110 -5.36 -11.32 3.65
CA LEU A 110 -6.69 -11.89 3.40
C LEU A 110 -6.79 -13.31 3.94
N MET A 111 -5.80 -14.16 3.66
CA MET A 111 -5.76 -15.51 4.21
C MET A 111 -5.77 -15.49 5.74
N ALA A 112 -5.00 -14.59 6.36
CA ALA A 112 -4.98 -14.44 7.81
C ALA A 112 -6.35 -14.00 8.38
N TYR A 113 -7.09 -13.12 7.69
CA TYR A 113 -8.43 -12.69 8.11
C TYR A 113 -9.52 -13.74 7.98
N THR A 114 -9.31 -14.78 7.16
CA THR A 114 -10.26 -15.89 7.04
C THR A 114 -10.16 -16.90 8.17
N LEU A 115 -9.16 -16.79 9.05
CA LEU A 115 -9.00 -17.68 10.19
C LEU A 115 -10.17 -17.51 11.17
N PRO A 116 -10.88 -18.60 11.52
CA PRO A 116 -11.96 -18.52 12.50
C PRO A 116 -11.40 -18.13 13.86
N VAL A 117 -12.00 -17.13 14.50
CA VAL A 117 -11.53 -16.55 15.77
C VAL A 117 -12.23 -17.16 16.99
N GLY A 118 -12.88 -18.31 16.81
CA GLY A 118 -13.81 -18.89 17.80
C GLY A 118 -13.27 -20.13 18.51
N GLU A 119 -13.24 -20.06 19.84
CA GLU A 119 -13.18 -21.16 20.84
C GLU A 119 -12.14 -22.24 20.56
N PHE A 120 -10.88 -21.84 20.48
CA PHE A 120 -9.79 -22.77 20.74
C PHE A 120 -9.61 -22.89 22.26
N ASP A 121 -9.88 -24.08 22.80
CA ASP A 121 -9.52 -24.42 24.17
C ASP A 121 -7.99 -24.33 24.35
N GLU A 122 -7.54 -23.83 25.50
CA GLU A 122 -6.12 -23.74 25.91
C GLU A 122 -5.21 -22.73 25.16
N LEU A 123 -5.74 -21.63 24.61
CA LEU A 123 -4.88 -20.57 24.08
C LEU A 123 -4.18 -19.76 25.20
N PRO A 124 -2.91 -19.34 25.00
CA PRO A 124 -2.26 -18.41 25.92
C PRO A 124 -3.03 -17.07 25.97
N GLY A 125 -3.18 -16.48 27.15
CA GLY A 125 -4.00 -15.28 27.35
C GLY A 125 -3.60 -14.02 26.55
N ASN A 126 -2.45 -14.00 25.88
CA ASN A 126 -2.03 -12.91 24.99
C ASN A 126 -2.22 -13.20 23.49
N TRP A 127 -2.78 -14.35 23.12
CA TRP A 127 -2.89 -14.79 21.73
C TRP A 127 -3.78 -13.85 20.91
N TYR A 128 -4.99 -13.56 21.40
CA TYR A 128 -5.94 -12.67 20.72
C TYR A 128 -5.40 -11.25 20.58
N GLY A 129 -4.75 -10.73 21.63
CA GLY A 129 -4.11 -9.41 21.58
C GLY A 129 -2.98 -9.35 20.56
N THR A 130 -2.10 -10.35 20.54
CA THR A 130 -0.98 -10.41 19.58
C THR A 130 -1.48 -10.52 18.15
N LEU A 131 -2.49 -11.37 17.91
CA LEU A 131 -3.08 -11.53 16.58
C LEU A 131 -3.76 -10.23 16.12
N TYR A 132 -4.51 -9.56 17.00
CA TYR A 132 -5.10 -8.26 16.73
C TYR A 132 -4.04 -7.23 16.32
N GLU A 133 -2.94 -7.10 17.08
CA GLU A 133 -1.87 -6.14 16.77
C GLU A 133 -1.20 -6.43 15.41
N VAL A 134 -0.91 -7.70 15.13
CA VAL A 134 -0.29 -8.10 13.86
C VAL A 134 -1.21 -7.81 12.68
N LEU A 135 -2.49 -8.18 12.78
CA LEU A 135 -3.47 -7.93 11.74
C LEU A 135 -3.72 -6.42 11.53
N TYR A 136 -3.84 -5.67 12.63
CA TYR A 136 -4.00 -4.23 12.59
C TYR A 136 -2.78 -3.53 11.93
N ALA A 137 -1.57 -3.90 12.34
CA ALA A 137 -0.34 -3.40 11.72
C ALA A 137 -0.26 -3.75 10.24
N SER A 138 -0.64 -4.98 9.86
CA SER A 138 -0.66 -5.40 8.46
C SER A 138 -1.62 -4.58 7.61
N THR A 139 -2.79 -4.22 8.17
CA THR A 139 -3.75 -3.29 7.53
C THR A 139 -3.13 -1.93 7.29
N ILE A 140 -2.45 -1.37 8.29
CA ILE A 140 -1.77 -0.07 8.15
C ILE A 140 -0.76 -0.13 7.01
N ILE A 141 0.06 -1.18 6.95
CA ILE A 141 1.07 -1.34 5.91
C ILE A 141 0.41 -1.45 4.52
N MET A 142 -0.67 -2.23 4.39
CA MET A 142 -1.41 -2.33 3.13
C MET A 142 -1.95 -0.97 2.65
N VAL A 143 -2.56 -0.19 3.55
CA VAL A 143 -3.07 1.14 3.22
C VAL A 143 -1.93 2.10 2.87
N ALA A 144 -0.82 2.04 3.60
CA ALA A 144 0.35 2.86 3.34
C ALA A 144 1.00 2.55 1.98
N LEU A 145 1.10 1.27 1.60
CA LEU A 145 1.59 0.86 0.28
C LEU A 145 0.66 1.33 -0.85
N LEU A 146 -0.66 1.24 -0.66
CA LEU A 146 -1.62 1.77 -1.62
C LEU A 146 -1.46 3.29 -1.78
N ALA A 147 -1.40 4.04 -0.68
CA ALA A 147 -1.21 5.49 -0.69
C ALA A 147 0.10 5.91 -1.38
N ALA A 148 1.19 5.18 -1.12
CA ALA A 148 2.47 5.38 -1.82
C ALA A 148 2.33 5.13 -3.33
N THR A 149 1.66 4.05 -3.73
CA THR A 149 1.39 3.73 -5.14
C THR A 149 0.64 4.87 -5.84
N VAL A 150 -0.44 5.37 -5.22
CA VAL A 150 -1.25 6.49 -5.72
C VAL A 150 -0.41 7.77 -5.84
N ALA A 151 0.45 8.06 -4.87
CA ALA A 151 1.32 9.22 -4.91
C ALA A 151 2.29 9.18 -6.11
N VAL A 152 2.91 8.03 -6.38
CA VAL A 152 3.79 7.88 -7.56
C VAL A 152 3.00 7.97 -8.86
N LEU A 153 1.81 7.36 -8.92
CA LEU A 153 0.92 7.44 -10.07
C LEU A 153 0.59 8.89 -10.42
N TYR A 154 0.11 9.66 -9.44
CA TYR A 154 -0.23 11.08 -9.63
C TYR A 154 0.96 11.88 -10.17
N GLN A 155 2.14 11.71 -9.58
CA GLN A 155 3.33 12.41 -10.05
C GLN A 155 3.75 12.00 -11.45
N THR A 156 3.56 10.73 -11.81
CA THR A 156 3.91 10.21 -13.14
C THR A 156 2.98 10.81 -14.18
N VAL A 157 1.68 10.77 -13.93
CA VAL A 157 0.67 11.40 -14.78
C VAL A 157 0.95 12.90 -14.95
N HIS A 158 1.17 13.62 -13.84
CA HIS A 158 1.44 15.06 -13.89
C HIS A 158 2.70 15.39 -14.71
N LYS A 159 3.79 14.61 -14.56
CA LYS A 159 5.00 14.82 -15.37
C LYS A 159 4.82 14.48 -16.84
N VAL A 160 4.08 13.42 -17.15
CA VAL A 160 3.77 13.06 -18.54
C VAL A 160 2.95 14.16 -19.20
N ILE A 161 1.92 14.68 -18.52
CA ILE A 161 1.11 15.82 -19.00
C ILE A 161 2.00 17.04 -19.22
N ALA A 162 2.81 17.43 -18.23
CA ALA A 162 3.72 18.57 -18.34
C ALA A 162 4.74 18.43 -19.48
N SER A 163 5.16 17.21 -19.82
CA SER A 163 6.08 16.97 -20.94
C SER A 163 5.43 17.09 -22.32
N ILE A 164 4.11 16.96 -22.41
CA ILE A 164 3.36 17.01 -23.67
C ILE A 164 2.76 18.40 -23.90
N THR A 165 2.51 19.19 -22.85
CA THR A 165 2.00 20.56 -22.95
C THR A 165 3.13 21.55 -23.30
N PRO A 166 3.10 22.24 -24.47
CA PRO A 166 4.06 23.29 -24.80
C PRO A 166 3.90 24.49 -23.86
N GLY A 167 5.02 25.07 -23.42
CA GLY A 167 5.06 26.10 -22.38
C GLY A 167 4.27 27.36 -22.71
N ASP A 168 3.24 27.65 -21.90
CA ASP A 168 3.06 28.91 -21.16
C ASP A 168 1.79 28.89 -20.25
N GLN A 169 1.28 27.70 -19.89
CA GLN A 169 0.12 27.57 -19.01
C GLN A 169 0.38 26.48 -17.96
N VAL A 170 1.12 26.85 -16.91
CA VAL A 170 1.13 26.16 -15.62
C VAL A 170 1.06 27.19 -14.50
#